data_AF-A0A918LYQ4-F1
#
_entry.id   AF-A0A918LYQ4-F1
#
_cell.length_a   1.000
_cell.length_b   1.000
_cell.length_c   1.000
_cell.angle_alpha   90.00
_cell.angle_beta   90.00
_cell.angle_gamma   90.00
#
_symmetry.space_group_name_H-M   'P 1'
#
loop_
_entity.id
_entity.type
_entity.pdbx_description
1 polymer ?
#
loop_
_entity_poly.entity_id
_entity_poly.type
_entity_poly.pdbx_seq_one_letter_code
_entity_poly.pdbx_strand_id
1 'polypeptide(L)'
;MTASDTATAVAGTQDPTAKAMAGASRPTATPSAAAAVPVACKNLAVHADVKSAVTQTWEHAKRVGHIQPKPGNFYYGSCGTTLYAAVRFEAGAGATGDDRVQLQDEGSVLQFFQFTSSTRWSYVGSDTYPATNDCSRFAPVTLAHQWNCS
;
A
#
# COMPACT_ATOMS: atom_id res chain seq x y z
N MET A 1 57.45 0.64 3.62
CA MET A 1 58.36 -0.18 4.46
C MET A 1 57.53 -0.76 5.59
N THR A 2 57.55 -2.09 5.75
CA THR A 2 57.49 -2.90 7.01
C THR A 2 56.74 -2.41 8.27
N ALA A 3 56.17 -3.26 9.14
CA ALA A 3 55.62 -4.64 9.10
C ALA A 3 55.20 -5.04 10.53
N SER A 4 54.06 -5.74 10.69
CA SER A 4 53.65 -6.59 11.86
C SER A 4 53.67 -5.92 13.27
N ASP A 5 53.30 -6.48 14.44
CA ASP A 5 52.82 -7.78 14.99
C ASP A 5 52.07 -7.46 16.34
N THR A 6 51.38 -8.33 17.12
CA THR A 6 50.51 -9.52 16.92
C THR A 6 49.99 -10.03 18.31
N ALA A 7 48.80 -10.67 18.38
CA ALA A 7 48.31 -11.54 19.50
C ALA A 7 47.99 -10.91 20.89
N THR A 8 47.25 -11.51 21.85
CA THR A 8 46.19 -12.57 21.88
C THR A 8 45.52 -12.53 23.28
N ALA A 9 44.29 -13.07 23.43
CA ALA A 9 43.49 -13.08 24.67
C ALA A 9 43.69 -14.31 25.58
N VAL A 10 43.23 -14.22 26.85
CA VAL A 10 42.60 -15.28 27.69
C VAL A 10 41.89 -14.56 28.86
N ALA A 11 40.59 -14.73 29.14
CA ALA A 11 39.79 -15.91 29.54
C ALA A 11 39.70 -16.09 31.08
N GLY A 12 38.48 -16.31 31.58
CA GLY A 12 38.18 -16.59 32.99
C GLY A 12 36.94 -17.51 33.08
N THR A 13 36.98 -18.48 33.97
CA THR A 13 36.00 -19.59 34.08
C THR A 13 35.72 -19.88 35.55
N GLN A 14 34.46 -20.17 35.91
CA GLN A 14 34.10 -21.29 36.81
C GLN A 14 32.58 -21.48 36.98
N ASP A 15 32.18 -22.76 37.10
CA ASP A 15 30.87 -23.34 37.39
C ASP A 15 30.94 -23.94 38.83
N PRO A 16 29.84 -24.24 39.56
CA PRO A 16 29.26 -25.59 39.44
C PRO A 16 27.74 -25.76 39.76
N THR A 17 27.02 -26.38 38.82
CA THR A 17 26.11 -27.55 38.98
C THR A 17 25.07 -27.63 40.13
N ALA A 18 23.77 -27.73 39.77
CA ALA A 18 22.73 -28.48 40.51
C ALA A 18 21.62 -29.02 39.55
N LYS A 19 20.82 -30.01 39.99
CA LYS A 19 20.18 -31.00 39.10
C LYS A 19 18.63 -31.07 39.20
N ALA A 20 17.97 -31.04 38.02
CA ALA A 20 16.65 -31.58 37.64
C ALA A 20 15.37 -31.27 38.44
N MET A 21 14.32 -30.83 37.73
CA MET A 21 12.99 -31.46 37.76
C MET A 21 12.28 -31.31 36.38
N ALA A 22 11.40 -32.26 36.05
CA ALA A 22 10.72 -32.32 34.76
C ALA A 22 9.42 -31.50 34.74
N GLY A 23 9.20 -30.79 33.63
CA GLY A 23 7.94 -30.12 33.32
C GLY A 23 7.75 -30.10 31.81
N ALA A 24 7.01 -31.07 31.28
CA ALA A 24 6.74 -31.16 29.84
C ALA A 24 5.73 -30.09 29.43
N SER A 25 6.21 -28.89 29.12
CA SER A 25 5.41 -27.83 28.49
C SER A 25 4.98 -28.28 27.10
N ARG A 26 3.79 -28.89 27.04
CA ARG A 26 3.07 -29.24 25.82
C ARG A 26 3.01 -27.99 24.93
N PRO A 27 3.43 -28.04 23.66
CA PRO A 27 3.25 -26.89 22.77
C PRO A 27 1.75 -26.63 22.64
N THR A 28 1.31 -25.47 23.15
CA THR A 28 -0.05 -24.99 22.94
C THR A 28 -0.27 -24.90 21.44
N ALA A 29 -1.19 -25.70 20.90
CA ALA A 29 -1.50 -25.65 19.49
C ALA A 29 -1.99 -24.24 19.14
N THR A 30 -1.20 -23.52 18.34
CA THR A 30 -1.64 -22.26 17.72
C THR A 30 -2.95 -22.55 17.00
N PRO A 31 -4.03 -21.79 17.23
CA PRO A 31 -5.28 -22.01 16.51
C PRO A 31 -4.97 -21.90 15.01
N SER A 32 -5.28 -22.99 14.28
CA SER A 32 -5.14 -23.02 12.84
C SER A 32 -5.90 -21.83 12.25
N ALA A 33 -5.20 -20.97 11.52
CA ALA A 33 -5.82 -19.82 10.88
C ALA A 33 -6.95 -20.34 9.99
N ALA A 34 -8.20 -20.04 10.37
CA ALA A 34 -9.36 -20.40 9.57
C ALA A 34 -9.15 -19.82 8.17
N ALA A 35 -9.17 -20.69 7.14
CA ALA A 35 -8.97 -20.25 5.77
C ALA A 35 -10.01 -19.17 5.46
N ALA A 36 -9.53 -17.94 5.23
CA ALA A 36 -10.40 -16.81 4.99
C ALA A 36 -11.27 -17.12 3.77
N VAL A 37 -12.59 -17.04 3.92
CA VAL A 37 -13.53 -17.22 2.81
C VAL A 37 -13.11 -16.24 1.70
N PRO A 38 -12.90 -16.70 0.45
CA PRO A 38 -12.41 -15.85 -0.61
C PRO A 38 -13.38 -14.67 -0.80
N VAL A 39 -12.86 -13.47 -0.52
CA VAL A 39 -13.66 -12.26 -0.54
C VAL A 39 -14.04 -11.94 -1.98
N ALA A 40 -15.33 -11.98 -2.29
CA ALA A 40 -15.83 -11.66 -3.61
C ALA A 40 -15.52 -10.19 -3.97
N CYS A 41 -14.76 -10.00 -5.04
CA CYS A 41 -14.42 -8.71 -5.61
C CYS A 41 -15.31 -8.36 -6.80
N LYS A 42 -15.77 -7.11 -6.86
CA LYS A 42 -16.60 -6.58 -7.95
C LYS A 42 -16.11 -5.21 -8.42
N ASN A 43 -15.96 -5.07 -9.73
CA ASN A 43 -15.88 -3.78 -10.40
C ASN A 43 -17.20 -3.02 -10.24
N LEU A 44 -17.15 -1.70 -10.11
CA LEU A 44 -18.31 -0.85 -9.83
C LEU A 44 -18.34 0.36 -10.78
N ALA A 45 -19.55 0.84 -11.08
CA ALA A 45 -19.71 2.08 -11.83
C ALA A 45 -19.14 3.27 -11.02
N VAL A 46 -18.36 4.13 -11.67
CA VAL A 46 -17.77 5.30 -11.02
C VAL A 46 -18.79 6.44 -10.96
N HIS A 47 -19.35 6.68 -9.79
CA HIS A 47 -20.29 7.77 -9.54
C HIS A 47 -19.57 9.11 -9.24
N ALA A 48 -20.27 10.24 -9.42
CA ALA A 48 -19.66 11.58 -9.34
C ALA A 48 -19.21 11.96 -7.93
N ASP A 49 -19.92 11.50 -6.90
CA ASP A 49 -19.58 11.61 -5.49
C ASP A 49 -18.28 10.87 -5.16
N VAL A 50 -18.11 9.64 -5.68
CA VAL A 50 -16.86 8.87 -5.55
C VAL A 50 -15.69 9.61 -6.21
N LYS A 51 -15.90 10.17 -7.41
CA LYS A 51 -14.86 10.99 -8.08
C LYS A 51 -14.48 12.20 -7.24
N SER A 52 -15.47 12.94 -6.74
CA SER A 52 -15.24 14.15 -5.92
C SER A 52 -14.48 13.81 -4.64
N ALA A 53 -14.91 12.78 -3.90
CA ALA A 53 -14.29 12.39 -2.64
C ALA A 53 -12.85 11.89 -2.82
N VAL A 54 -12.58 11.07 -3.85
CA VAL A 54 -11.23 10.59 -4.16
C VAL A 54 -10.32 11.73 -4.62
N THR A 55 -10.84 12.69 -5.40
CA THR A 55 -10.10 13.89 -5.82
C THR A 55 -9.70 14.73 -4.61
N GLN A 56 -10.65 15.11 -3.75
CA GLN A 56 -10.39 15.87 -2.52
C GLN A 56 -9.41 15.16 -1.56
N THR A 57 -9.49 13.83 -1.47
CA THR A 57 -8.56 13.01 -0.67
C THR A 57 -7.11 13.18 -1.18
N TRP A 58 -6.92 13.25 -2.49
CA TRP A 58 -5.60 13.40 -3.10
C TRP A 58 -5.09 14.85 -3.07
N GLU A 59 -5.95 15.84 -3.33
CA GLU A 59 -5.65 17.27 -3.15
C GLU A 59 -5.07 17.53 -1.76
N HIS A 60 -5.74 17.03 -0.72
CA HIS A 60 -5.27 17.13 0.66
C HIS A 60 -3.97 16.35 0.91
N ALA A 61 -3.84 15.13 0.38
CA ALA A 61 -2.66 14.27 0.61
C ALA A 61 -1.38 14.80 -0.06
N LYS A 62 -1.48 15.36 -1.26
CA LYS A 62 -0.33 15.87 -2.04
C LYS A 62 -0.16 17.40 -1.98
N ARG A 63 -1.12 18.13 -1.41
CA ARG A 63 -1.18 19.61 -1.39
C ARG A 63 -1.16 20.23 -2.79
N VAL A 64 -1.87 19.59 -3.71
CA VAL A 64 -2.11 20.06 -5.09
C VAL A 64 -3.56 20.54 -5.21
N GLY A 65 -3.81 21.58 -6.00
CA GLY A 65 -5.16 22.10 -6.24
C GLY A 65 -5.57 22.02 -7.72
N HIS A 66 -6.84 22.30 -7.98
CA HIS A 66 -7.37 22.47 -9.34
C HIS A 66 -7.09 21.28 -10.26
N ILE A 67 -7.31 20.07 -9.75
CA ILE A 67 -7.11 18.82 -10.50
C ILE A 67 -8.43 18.20 -10.94
N GLN A 68 -8.34 17.26 -11.87
CA GLN A 68 -9.46 16.37 -12.18
C GLN A 68 -8.96 14.95 -12.46
N PRO A 69 -9.79 13.90 -12.21
CA PRO A 69 -9.49 12.57 -12.69
C PRO A 69 -9.45 12.54 -14.21
N LYS A 70 -8.35 12.00 -14.76
CA LYS A 70 -8.16 11.88 -16.20
C LYS A 70 -9.25 11.00 -16.83
N PRO A 71 -9.93 11.44 -17.91
CA PRO A 71 -10.94 10.64 -18.60
C PRO A 71 -10.45 9.23 -18.93
N GLY A 72 -11.31 8.23 -18.71
CA GLY A 72 -11.01 6.81 -18.93
C GLY A 72 -10.01 6.18 -17.94
N ASN A 73 -9.43 6.93 -17.00
CA ASN A 73 -8.39 6.46 -16.07
C ASN A 73 -8.87 6.52 -14.61
N PHE A 74 -10.11 6.10 -14.36
CA PHE A 74 -10.69 5.94 -13.01
C PHE A 74 -11.25 4.54 -12.87
N TYR A 75 -10.60 3.74 -12.03
CA TYR A 75 -11.02 2.40 -11.66
C TYR A 75 -11.69 2.45 -10.28
N TYR A 76 -12.77 1.69 -10.09
CA TYR A 76 -13.51 1.64 -8.83
C TYR A 76 -14.13 0.26 -8.62
N GLY A 77 -14.19 -0.18 -7.37
CA GLY A 77 -14.66 -1.50 -7.04
C GLY A 77 -14.66 -1.77 -5.55
N SER A 78 -15.10 -2.96 -5.17
CA SER A 78 -15.08 -3.38 -3.76
C SER A 78 -14.73 -4.86 -3.64
N CYS A 79 -14.07 -5.19 -2.54
CA CYS A 79 -13.88 -6.57 -2.08
C CYS A 79 -14.36 -6.63 -0.63
N GLY A 80 -15.49 -7.30 -0.39
CA GLY A 80 -16.13 -7.31 0.93
C GLY A 80 -16.61 -5.93 1.34
N THR A 81 -16.13 -5.42 2.48
CA THR A 81 -16.49 -4.11 3.04
C THR A 81 -15.54 -2.97 2.62
N THR A 82 -14.41 -3.27 1.98
CA THR A 82 -13.44 -2.27 1.52
C THR A 82 -13.75 -1.87 0.09
N LEU A 83 -13.80 -0.56 -0.17
CA LEU A 83 -13.83 -0.02 -1.54
C LEU A 83 -12.41 0.36 -1.95
N TYR A 84 -12.11 0.22 -3.23
CA TYR A 84 -10.81 0.53 -3.82
C TYR A 84 -11.03 1.46 -5.01
N ALA A 85 -10.16 2.45 -5.17
CA ALA A 85 -10.07 3.25 -6.37
C ALA A 85 -8.62 3.39 -6.84
N ALA A 86 -8.42 3.43 -8.15
CA ALA A 86 -7.14 3.74 -8.77
C ALA A 86 -7.37 4.79 -9.85
N VAL A 87 -6.63 5.90 -9.80
CA VAL A 87 -6.91 7.11 -10.59
C VAL A 87 -5.64 7.72 -11.12
N ARG A 88 -5.61 8.13 -12.39
CA ARG A 88 -4.65 9.13 -12.87
C ARG A 88 -5.29 10.51 -12.82
N PHE A 89 -4.53 11.51 -12.40
CA PHE A 89 -5.01 12.89 -12.34
C PHE A 89 -4.33 13.77 -13.38
N GLU A 90 -5.04 14.80 -13.83
CA GLU A 90 -4.54 15.82 -14.74
C GLU A 90 -4.93 17.22 -14.24
N ALA A 91 -4.28 18.23 -14.80
CA ALA A 91 -4.57 19.63 -14.48
C ALA A 91 -6.01 19.98 -14.92
N GLY A 92 -6.83 20.38 -13.96
CA GLY A 92 -8.18 20.87 -14.18
C GLY A 92 -8.23 22.36 -14.50
N ALA A 93 -9.45 22.90 -14.57
CA ALA A 93 -9.65 24.33 -14.78
C ALA A 93 -9.08 25.16 -13.61
N GLY A 94 -8.28 26.17 -13.94
CA GLY A 94 -7.63 27.04 -12.94
C GLY A 94 -6.26 26.59 -12.44
N ALA A 95 -5.78 25.41 -12.85
CA ALA A 95 -4.48 24.88 -12.40
C ALA A 95 -3.32 25.87 -12.60
N THR A 96 -2.60 26.12 -11.52
CA THR A 96 -1.47 27.06 -11.44
C THR A 96 -0.22 26.49 -12.12
N GLY A 97 0.88 27.26 -12.13
CA GLY A 97 2.19 26.75 -12.57
C GLY A 97 2.66 25.59 -11.69
N ASP A 98 2.56 25.75 -10.37
CA ASP A 98 3.01 24.76 -9.39
C ASP A 98 2.18 23.47 -9.45
N ASP A 99 0.85 23.58 -9.58
CA ASP A 99 -0.04 22.44 -9.77
C ASP A 99 0.41 21.60 -10.99
N ARG A 100 0.70 22.27 -12.12
CA ARG A 100 1.15 21.60 -13.35
C ARG A 100 2.50 20.94 -13.18
N VAL A 101 3.45 21.58 -12.49
CA VAL A 101 4.77 21.01 -12.22
C VAL A 101 4.64 19.73 -11.38
N GLN A 102 3.87 19.77 -10.29
CA GLN A 102 3.60 18.62 -9.43
C GLN A 102 2.96 17.46 -10.21
N LEU A 103 2.06 17.77 -11.15
CA LEU A 103 1.32 16.79 -11.96
C LEU A 103 2.14 16.13 -13.08
N GLN A 104 3.31 16.65 -13.47
CA GLN A 104 4.12 16.04 -14.53
C GLN A 104 4.53 14.60 -14.18
N ASP A 105 5.03 14.40 -12.97
CA ASP A 105 5.45 13.08 -12.50
C ASP A 105 4.26 12.35 -11.82
N GLU A 106 3.64 12.99 -10.82
CA GLU A 106 2.60 12.37 -9.99
C GLU A 106 1.28 12.12 -10.73
N GLY A 107 0.89 13.01 -11.65
CA GLY A 107 -0.30 12.83 -12.48
C GLY A 107 -0.12 11.79 -13.58
N SER A 108 1.13 11.47 -13.95
CA SER A 108 1.44 10.48 -14.98
C SER A 108 1.19 9.05 -14.52
N VAL A 109 1.29 8.76 -13.21
CA VAL A 109 1.17 7.42 -12.61
C VAL A 109 -0.20 7.21 -11.99
N LEU A 110 -0.58 5.94 -11.73
CA LEU A 110 -1.79 5.65 -10.96
C LEU A 110 -1.61 6.02 -9.48
N GLN A 111 -2.64 6.62 -8.91
CA GLN A 111 -2.76 6.99 -7.51
C GLN A 111 -3.84 6.11 -6.89
N PHE A 112 -3.55 5.47 -5.77
CA PHE A 112 -4.38 4.41 -5.18
C PHE A 112 -5.04 4.86 -3.88
N PHE A 113 -6.30 4.46 -3.71
CA PHE A 113 -7.14 4.85 -2.59
C PHE A 113 -7.93 3.66 -2.05
N GLN A 114 -8.15 3.65 -0.75
CA GLN A 114 -9.02 2.69 -0.09
C GLN A 114 -10.07 3.42 0.75
N PHE A 115 -11.26 2.85 0.84
CA PHE A 115 -12.32 3.28 1.74
C PHE A 115 -12.65 2.15 2.71
N THR A 116 -12.66 2.48 4.00
CA THR A 116 -13.27 1.65 5.05
C THR A 116 -14.23 2.50 5.88
N SER A 117 -15.11 1.85 6.65
CA SER A 117 -16.03 2.54 7.55
C SER A 117 -15.33 3.37 8.63
N SER A 118 -14.12 2.98 9.05
CA SER A 118 -13.32 3.67 10.07
C SER A 118 -12.46 4.79 9.49
N THR A 119 -11.78 4.57 8.37
CA THR A 119 -10.83 5.53 7.78
C THR A 119 -11.47 6.53 6.82
N ARG A 120 -12.67 6.24 6.30
CA ARG A 120 -13.19 6.84 5.05
C ARG A 120 -12.18 6.64 3.91
N TRP A 121 -12.25 7.47 2.87
CA TRP A 121 -11.28 7.47 1.78
C TRP A 121 -9.90 7.92 2.30
N SER A 122 -8.89 7.12 2.03
CA SER A 122 -7.48 7.43 2.27
C SER A 122 -6.66 7.16 1.01
N TYR A 123 -5.66 8.01 0.77
CA TYR A 123 -4.60 7.75 -0.20
C TYR A 123 -3.64 6.72 0.40
N VAL A 124 -3.35 5.62 -0.33
CA VAL A 124 -2.52 4.51 0.16
C VAL A 124 -1.19 4.36 -0.57
N GLY A 125 -1.00 5.03 -1.70
CA GLY A 125 0.25 5.03 -2.47
C GLY A 125 0.05 5.28 -3.95
N SER A 126 1.14 5.26 -4.72
CA SER A 126 1.14 5.42 -6.16
C SER A 126 1.87 4.26 -6.85
N ASP A 127 1.61 4.12 -8.15
CA ASP A 127 2.48 3.43 -9.09
C ASP A 127 3.82 4.20 -9.22
N THR A 128 4.84 3.56 -9.77
CA THR A 128 6.18 4.13 -10.00
C THR A 128 6.28 4.79 -11.37
N TYR A 129 7.25 5.69 -11.55
CA TYR A 129 7.62 6.16 -12.88
C TYR A 129 8.78 5.30 -13.45
N PRO A 130 8.73 4.85 -14.72
CA PRO A 130 7.61 4.96 -15.65
C PRO A 130 6.41 4.10 -15.21
N ALA A 131 5.20 4.56 -15.49
CA ALA A 131 3.96 3.92 -15.05
C ALA A 131 3.87 2.46 -15.50
N THR A 132 3.71 1.55 -14.54
CA THR A 132 3.58 0.10 -14.78
C THR A 132 2.17 -0.28 -15.22
N ASN A 133 1.15 0.46 -14.76
CA ASN A 133 -0.26 0.07 -14.83
C ASN A 133 -0.59 -1.23 -14.09
N ASP A 134 0.19 -1.59 -13.07
CA ASP A 134 -0.15 -2.69 -12.16
C ASP A 134 -0.94 -2.16 -10.95
N CYS A 135 -2.22 -2.50 -10.88
CA CYS A 135 -3.09 -2.19 -9.74
C CYS A 135 -2.96 -3.21 -8.60
N SER A 136 -2.36 -4.38 -8.83
CA SER A 136 -2.32 -5.51 -7.87
C SER A 136 -1.51 -5.20 -6.60
N ARG A 137 -0.62 -4.21 -6.68
CA ARG A 137 0.16 -3.71 -5.54
C ARG A 137 -0.70 -3.08 -4.44
N PHE A 138 -1.86 -2.51 -4.77
CA PHE A 138 -2.72 -1.77 -3.81
C PHE A 138 -4.20 -2.18 -3.83
N ALA A 139 -4.66 -2.88 -4.87
CA ALA A 139 -5.98 -3.49 -4.97
C ALA A 139 -5.84 -5.02 -5.07
N PRO A 140 -6.79 -5.83 -4.54
CA PRO A 140 -6.73 -7.27 -4.64
C PRO A 140 -6.64 -7.75 -6.10
N VAL A 141 -5.81 -8.77 -6.37
CA VAL A 141 -5.51 -9.30 -7.73
C VAL A 141 -6.75 -9.55 -8.56
N THR A 142 -7.80 -10.15 -7.97
CA THR A 142 -9.08 -10.40 -8.65
C THR A 142 -9.75 -9.13 -9.18
N LEU A 143 -9.59 -8.00 -8.48
CA LEU A 143 -10.13 -6.70 -8.88
C LEU A 143 -9.20 -6.00 -9.91
N ALA A 144 -7.88 -6.11 -9.73
CA ALA A 144 -6.89 -5.63 -10.68
C ALA A 144 -7.07 -6.25 -12.09
N HIS A 145 -7.35 -7.55 -12.17
CA HIS A 145 -7.73 -8.22 -13.42
C HIS A 145 -9.06 -7.73 -14.02
N GLN A 146 -10.09 -7.47 -13.19
CA GLN A 146 -11.36 -6.89 -13.68
C GLN A 146 -11.20 -5.48 -14.25
N TRP A 147 -10.16 -4.75 -13.82
CA TRP A 147 -9.78 -3.44 -14.32
C TRP A 147 -8.81 -3.49 -15.51
N ASN A 148 -8.32 -4.68 -15.88
CA ASN A 148 -7.25 -4.86 -16.88
C ASN A 148 -6.01 -3.99 -16.55
N CYS A 149 -5.59 -4.05 -15.28
CA CYS A 149 -4.54 -3.25 -14.66
C CYS A 149 -3.65 -4.17 -13.81
N SER A 150 -2.85 -5.02 -14.46
CA SER A 150 -2.05 -6.10 -13.85
C SER A 150 -0.94 -6.55 -14.80
#